data_AF-A0A9D5Q0I6-F1
#
_entry.id   AF-A0A9D5Q0I6-F1
#
_cell.length_a   1.000
_cell.length_b   1.000
_cell.length_c   1.000
_cell.angle_alpha   90.00
_cell.angle_beta   90.00
_cell.angle_gamma   90.00
#
_symmetry.space_group_name_H-M   'P 1'
#
loop_
_entity.id
_entity.type
_entity.pdbx_description
1 polymer ?
#
loop_
_entity_poly.entity_id
_entity_poly.type
_entity_poly.pdbx_seq_one_letter_code
_entity_poly.pdbx_strand_id
1 'polypeptide(L)'
;FSAGSLFVLLAAVCWGFENNCTRKLSSKDPLQIVLLKGIFSGLGSIIIGLCIGERLTNLWSVFAVLGVGFVAYGLSIFFYVYAQRILGAARTSAYYAVAPFIGTLLSLVIFREMPKVTYFISLAAMAVGAWLCSKDEPIFKKKKE
;
A
#
# COMPACT_ATOMS: atom_id res chain seq x y z
N PHE A 1 2.03 23.82 9.71
CA PHE A 1 1.92 22.80 8.63
C PHE A 1 3.16 22.91 7.76
N SER A 2 3.82 21.79 7.43
CA SER A 2 4.97 21.76 6.52
C SER A 2 4.51 21.51 5.08
N ALA A 3 5.27 21.93 4.07
CA ALA A 3 5.04 21.55 2.68
C ALA A 3 4.96 20.02 2.51
N GLY A 4 5.77 19.26 3.28
CA GLY A 4 5.72 17.80 3.30
C GLY A 4 4.37 17.23 3.77
N SER A 5 3.76 17.84 4.79
CA SER A 5 2.43 17.40 5.26
C SER A 5 1.32 17.62 4.23
N LEU A 6 1.44 18.64 3.37
CA LEU A 6 0.49 18.86 2.27
C LEU A 6 0.62 17.77 1.21
N PHE A 7 1.85 17.36 0.86
CA PHE A 7 2.08 16.24 -0.06
C PHE A 7 1.55 14.91 0.49
N VAL A 8 1.65 14.66 1.80
CA VAL A 8 1.07 13.47 2.43
C VAL A 8 -0.45 13.45 2.30
N LEU A 9 -1.12 14.58 2.54
CA LEU A 9 -2.58 14.68 2.36
C LEU A 9 -3.00 14.48 0.90
N LEU A 10 -2.30 15.11 -0.05
CA LEU A 10 -2.52 14.91 -1.48
C LEU A 10 -2.32 13.45 -1.88
N ALA A 11 -1.25 12.80 -1.42
CA ALA A 11 -0.99 11.39 -1.66
C ALA A 11 -2.13 10.51 -1.12
N ALA A 12 -2.64 10.79 0.08
CA ALA A 12 -3.76 10.06 0.67
C ALA A 12 -5.06 10.23 -0.14
N VAL A 13 -5.36 11.44 -0.61
CA VAL A 13 -6.52 11.71 -1.47
C VAL A 13 -6.39 11.00 -2.82
N CYS A 14 -5.23 11.12 -3.47
CA CYS A 14 -4.93 10.43 -4.72
C CYS A 14 -5.06 8.91 -4.58
N TRP A 15 -4.55 8.35 -3.48
CA TRP A 15 -4.67 6.92 -3.19
C TRP A 15 -6.12 6.49 -2.94
N GLY A 16 -6.89 7.29 -2.21
CA GLY A 16 -8.33 7.09 -2.06
C GLY A 16 -9.06 7.07 -3.40
N PHE A 17 -8.78 8.01 -4.29
CA PHE A 17 -9.36 8.06 -5.63
C PHE A 17 -8.95 6.86 -6.49
N GLU A 18 -7.67 6.52 -6.50
CA GLU A 18 -7.10 5.39 -7.24
C GLU A 18 -7.73 4.06 -6.81
N ASN A 19 -7.94 3.84 -5.51
CA ASN A 19 -8.63 2.66 -5.00
C ASN A 19 -10.10 2.58 -5.49
N ASN A 20 -10.81 3.71 -5.53
CA ASN A 20 -12.20 3.76 -6.01
C ASN A 20 -12.30 3.51 -7.53
N CYS A 21 -11.38 4.06 -8.32
CA CYS A 21 -11.27 3.77 -9.75
C CYS A 21 -10.91 2.30 -10.00
N THR A 22 -9.96 1.75 -9.23
CA THR A 22 -9.53 0.35 -9.34
C THR A 22 -10.68 -0.60 -9.01
N ARG A 23 -11.55 -0.26 -8.05
CA ARG A 23 -12.77 -1.03 -7.76
C ARG A 23 -13.74 -1.07 -8.96
N LYS A 24 -13.91 0.03 -9.69
CA LYS A 24 -14.74 0.02 -10.92
C LYS A 24 -14.10 -0.79 -12.05
N LEU A 25 -12.77 -0.84 -12.08
CA LEU A 25 -12.00 -1.57 -13.07
C LEU A 25 -11.76 -3.04 -12.71
N SER A 26 -12.05 -3.46 -11.47
CA SER A 26 -11.77 -4.81 -10.97
C SER A 26 -12.55 -5.93 -11.66
N SER A 27 -13.50 -5.60 -12.52
CA SER A 27 -14.19 -6.56 -13.41
C SER A 27 -13.34 -6.95 -14.63
N LYS A 28 -12.23 -6.25 -14.91
CA LYS A 28 -11.24 -6.58 -15.94
C LYS A 28 -10.16 -7.52 -15.40
N ASP A 29 -9.34 -8.08 -16.29
CA ASP A 29 -8.21 -8.93 -15.93
C ASP A 29 -7.25 -8.19 -14.98
N PRO A 30 -7.06 -8.70 -13.75
CA PRO A 30 -6.15 -8.11 -12.76
C PRO A 30 -4.72 -7.92 -13.29
N LEU A 31 -4.23 -8.82 -14.13
CA LEU A 31 -2.87 -8.79 -14.63
C LEU A 31 -2.66 -7.58 -15.56
N GLN A 32 -3.66 -7.26 -16.39
CA GLN A 32 -3.64 -6.07 -17.25
C GLN A 32 -3.65 -4.78 -16.44
N ILE A 33 -4.44 -4.73 -15.36
CA ILE A 33 -4.52 -3.57 -14.47
C ILE A 33 -3.15 -3.32 -13.82
N VAL A 34 -2.50 -4.38 -13.33
CA VAL A 34 -1.20 -4.28 -12.65
C VAL A 34 -0.10 -3.87 -13.63
N LEU A 35 -0.06 -4.47 -14.82
CA LEU A 35 0.92 -4.10 -15.86
C LEU A 35 0.78 -2.63 -16.27
N LEU A 36 -0.45 -2.17 -16.55
CA LEU A 36 -0.69 -0.80 -16.99
C LEU A 36 -0.28 0.20 -15.91
N LYS A 37 -0.67 -0.05 -14.66
CA LYS A 37 -0.30 0.80 -13.51
C LYS A 37 1.19 0.80 -13.27
N GLY A 38 1.84 -0.35 -13.39
CA GLY A 38 3.29 -0.49 -13.27
C GLY A 38 4.05 0.33 -14.31
N ILE A 39 3.65 0.25 -15.58
CA ILE A 39 4.30 1.00 -16.68
C ILE A 39 4.13 2.50 -16.48
N PHE A 40 2.90 2.99 -16.26
CA PHE A 40 2.66 4.43 -16.11
C PHE A 40 3.30 4.99 -14.84
N SER A 41 3.21 4.28 -13.71
CA SER A 41 3.85 4.71 -12.46
C SER A 41 5.37 4.69 -12.57
N GLY A 42 5.95 3.67 -13.20
CA GLY A 42 7.39 3.57 -13.44
C GLY A 42 7.91 4.68 -14.33
N LEU A 43 7.25 4.91 -15.48
CA LEU A 43 7.59 6.01 -16.39
C LEU A 43 7.47 7.37 -15.70
N GLY A 44 6.38 7.62 -14.98
CA GLY A 44 6.21 8.86 -14.23
C GLY A 44 7.31 9.09 -13.19
N SER A 45 7.70 8.03 -12.46
CA SER A 45 8.80 8.11 -11.48
C SER A 45 10.14 8.41 -12.14
N ILE A 46 10.42 7.80 -13.31
CA ILE A 46 11.64 8.07 -14.09
C ILE A 46 11.65 9.52 -14.56
N ILE A 47 10.54 10.03 -15.12
CA ILE A 47 10.43 11.41 -15.58
C ILE A 47 10.70 12.38 -14.43
N ILE A 48 10.07 12.17 -13.28
CA ILE A 48 10.28 13.02 -12.09
C ILE A 48 11.75 12.98 -11.65
N GLY A 49 12.37 11.80 -11.58
CA GLY A 49 13.79 11.66 -11.25
C GLY A 49 14.69 12.43 -12.21
N LEU A 50 14.45 12.31 -13.51
CA LEU A 50 15.20 13.05 -14.53
C LEU A 50 14.99 14.57 -14.42
N CYS A 51 13.77 15.04 -14.12
CA CYS A 51 13.47 16.46 -13.90
C CYS A 51 14.15 17.05 -12.66
N ILE A 52 14.31 16.24 -11.60
CA ILE A 52 15.05 16.63 -10.38
C ILE A 52 16.58 16.62 -10.63
N GLY A 53 17.03 16.06 -11.75
CA GLY A 53 18.43 15.97 -12.12
C GLY A 53 19.15 14.77 -11.50
N GLU A 54 18.41 13.79 -10.99
CA GLU A 54 18.97 12.54 -10.48
C GLU A 54 19.73 11.82 -11.60
N ARG A 55 20.94 11.38 -11.29
CA ARG A 55 21.82 10.68 -12.22
C ARG A 55 22.05 9.27 -11.73
N LEU A 56 22.16 8.35 -12.69
CA LEU A 56 22.64 6.99 -12.45
C LEU A 56 24.09 7.05 -11.96
N THR A 57 24.26 7.01 -10.65
CA THR A 57 25.57 7.00 -9.98
C THR A 57 26.21 5.62 -9.98
N ASN A 58 25.41 4.55 -9.94
CA ASN A 58 25.90 3.17 -9.98
C ASN A 58 24.91 2.24 -10.69
N LEU A 59 25.38 1.53 -11.72
CA LEU A 59 24.56 0.55 -12.46
C LEU A 59 24.10 -0.63 -11.58
N TRP A 60 24.87 -1.00 -10.56
CA TRP A 60 24.49 -2.05 -9.61
C TRP A 60 23.24 -1.70 -8.82
N SER A 61 23.07 -0.43 -8.47
CA SER A 61 21.88 0.06 -7.76
C SER A 61 20.60 -0.14 -8.57
N VAL A 62 20.68 -0.13 -9.91
CA VAL A 62 19.53 -0.39 -10.78
C VAL A 62 19.04 -1.82 -10.60
N PHE A 63 19.92 -2.80 -10.67
CA PHE A 63 19.55 -4.20 -10.49
C PHE A 63 19.05 -4.48 -9.07
N ALA A 64 19.67 -3.87 -8.05
CA ALA A 64 19.22 -3.99 -6.67
C ALA A 64 17.80 -3.44 -6.49
N VAL A 65 17.53 -2.23 -6.98
CA VAL A 65 16.21 -1.59 -6.87
C VAL A 65 15.16 -2.32 -7.71
N LEU A 66 15.50 -2.82 -8.90
CA LEU A 66 14.60 -3.66 -9.70
C LEU A 66 14.27 -4.97 -8.99
N GLY A 67 15.26 -5.61 -8.35
CA GLY A 67 15.04 -6.82 -7.55
C GLY A 67 14.12 -6.56 -6.35
N VAL A 68 14.36 -5.48 -5.60
CA VAL A 68 13.50 -5.06 -4.50
C VAL A 68 12.09 -4.74 -5.00
N GLY A 69 11.97 -4.01 -6.12
CA GLY A 69 10.69 -3.66 -6.73
C GLY A 69 9.90 -4.88 -7.21
N PHE A 70 10.58 -5.86 -7.81
CA PHE A 70 9.99 -7.13 -8.21
C PHE A 70 9.38 -7.88 -7.03
N VAL A 71 10.10 -7.98 -5.90
CA VAL A 71 9.61 -8.68 -4.70
C VAL A 71 8.53 -7.87 -3.97
N ALA A 72 8.80 -6.60 -3.70
CA ALA A 72 7.95 -5.75 -2.86
C ALA A 72 6.64 -5.35 -3.55
N TYR A 73 6.66 -5.08 -4.85
CA TYR A 73 5.48 -4.66 -5.60
C TYR A 73 4.96 -5.77 -6.51
N GLY A 74 5.79 -6.33 -7.39
CA GLY A 74 5.35 -7.30 -8.39
C GLY A 74 4.77 -8.58 -7.76
N LEU A 75 5.58 -9.27 -6.99
CA LEU A 75 5.22 -10.54 -6.35
C LEU A 75 4.14 -10.34 -5.27
N SER A 76 4.24 -9.24 -4.49
CA SER A 76 3.23 -8.87 -3.49
C SER A 76 1.83 -8.71 -4.09
N ILE A 77 1.71 -7.92 -5.17
CA ILE A 77 0.42 -7.69 -5.83
C ILE A 77 -0.11 -8.98 -6.47
N PHE A 78 0.77 -9.78 -7.09
CA PHE A 78 0.39 -11.07 -7.65
C PHE A 78 -0.22 -11.99 -6.57
N PHE A 79 0.44 -12.14 -5.42
CA PHE A 79 -0.09 -12.94 -4.32
C PHE A 79 -1.36 -12.34 -3.72
N TYR A 80 -1.46 -11.02 -3.62
CA TYR A 80 -2.67 -10.35 -3.14
C TYR A 80 -3.88 -10.67 -4.04
N VAL A 81 -3.74 -10.50 -5.36
CA VAL A 81 -4.79 -10.82 -6.34
C VAL A 81 -5.12 -12.32 -6.34
N TYR A 82 -4.11 -13.18 -6.25
CA TYR A 82 -4.30 -14.62 -6.18
C TYR A 82 -5.08 -15.03 -4.92
N ALA A 83 -4.73 -14.47 -3.76
CA ALA A 83 -5.45 -14.69 -2.51
C ALA A 83 -6.89 -14.17 -2.58
N GLN A 84 -7.12 -13.02 -3.23
CA GLN A 84 -8.48 -12.50 -3.46
C GLN A 84 -9.33 -13.45 -4.31
N ARG A 85 -8.72 -14.15 -5.29
CA ARG A 85 -9.41 -15.13 -6.13
C ARG A 85 -9.85 -16.38 -5.35
N ILE A 86 -9.05 -16.84 -4.39
CA ILE A 86 -9.35 -18.07 -3.62
C ILE A 86 -10.23 -17.77 -2.40
N LEU A 87 -9.94 -16.70 -1.67
CA LEU A 87 -10.55 -16.40 -0.36
C LEU A 87 -11.70 -15.40 -0.45
N GLY A 88 -11.80 -14.64 -1.55
CA GLY A 88 -12.72 -13.52 -1.71
C GLY A 88 -12.18 -12.21 -1.12
N ALA A 89 -12.56 -11.08 -1.73
CA ALA A 89 -11.99 -9.77 -1.44
C ALA A 89 -12.07 -9.34 0.03
N ALA A 90 -13.19 -9.61 0.72
CA ALA A 90 -13.37 -9.22 2.12
C ALA A 90 -12.40 -9.93 3.07
N ARG A 91 -12.23 -11.25 2.92
CA ARG A 91 -11.32 -12.05 3.77
C ARG A 91 -9.86 -11.69 3.51
N THR A 92 -9.47 -11.52 2.26
CA THR A 92 -8.09 -11.13 1.92
C THR A 92 -7.73 -9.77 2.49
N SER A 93 -8.63 -8.79 2.43
CA SER A 93 -8.40 -7.46 3.03
C SER A 93 -8.24 -7.53 4.55
N ALA A 94 -9.01 -8.38 5.24
CA ALA A 94 -8.86 -8.59 6.69
C ALA A 94 -7.48 -9.18 7.04
N TYR A 95 -6.99 -10.16 6.27
CA TYR A 95 -5.62 -10.67 6.45
C TYR A 95 -4.55 -9.62 6.11
N TYR A 96 -4.79 -8.81 5.08
CA TYR A 96 -3.85 -7.77 4.67
C TYR A 96 -3.70 -6.65 5.71
N ALA A 97 -4.70 -6.41 6.56
CA ALA A 97 -4.63 -5.46 7.66
C ALA A 97 -3.52 -5.80 8.69
N VAL A 98 -3.01 -7.03 8.70
CA VAL A 98 -1.90 -7.46 9.56
C VAL A 98 -0.54 -6.96 9.03
N ALA A 99 -0.42 -6.63 7.75
CA ALA A 99 0.84 -6.19 7.12
C ALA A 99 1.59 -5.06 7.84
N PRO A 100 0.95 -3.94 8.24
CA PRO A 100 1.64 -2.87 8.98
C PRO A 100 2.22 -3.32 10.33
N PHE A 101 1.60 -4.31 11.01
CA PHE A 101 2.11 -4.87 12.26
C PHE A 101 3.34 -5.75 12.03
N ILE A 102 3.34 -6.56 10.97
CA ILE A 102 4.51 -7.36 10.58
C ILE A 102 5.67 -6.43 10.19
N GLY A 103 5.39 -5.39 9.40
CA GLY A 103 6.41 -4.43 8.98
C GLY A 103 7.05 -3.70 10.16
N THR A 104 6.26 -3.34 11.16
CA THR A 104 6.78 -2.73 12.39
C THR A 104 7.60 -3.70 13.23
N LEU A 105 7.16 -4.95 13.39
CA LEU A 105 7.93 -5.99 14.09
C LEU A 105 9.28 -6.23 13.40
N LEU A 106 9.29 -6.38 12.07
CA LEU A 106 10.51 -6.56 11.29
C LEU A 106 11.45 -5.36 11.43
N SER A 107 10.91 -4.13 11.41
CA SER A 107 11.70 -2.91 11.63
C SER A 107 12.44 -2.93 12.97
N LEU A 108 11.76 -3.31 14.05
CA LEU A 108 12.38 -3.45 15.37
C LEU A 108 13.51 -4.49 15.40
N VAL A 109 13.31 -5.62 14.72
CA VAL A 109 14.32 -6.70 14.66
C VAL A 109 15.55 -6.29 13.84
N ILE A 110 15.33 -5.61 12.70
CA ILE A 110 16.40 -5.23 11.76
C ILE A 110 17.19 -4.04 12.28
N PHE A 111 16.52 -2.94 12.63
CA PHE A 111 17.18 -1.68 13.01
C PHE A 111 17.58 -1.65 14.49
N ARG A 112 16.94 -2.46 15.35
CA ARG A 112 17.23 -2.57 16.79
C ARG A 112 17.13 -1.23 17.54
N GLU A 113 16.40 -0.27 17.00
CA GLU A 113 16.14 1.02 17.63
C GLU A 113 14.84 0.96 18.44
N MET A 114 14.86 1.50 19.68
CA MET A 114 13.65 1.62 20.48
C MET A 114 12.82 2.82 20.01
N PRO A 115 11.56 2.60 19.58
CA PRO A 115 10.68 3.70 19.20
C PRO A 115 10.33 4.58 20.40
N LYS A 116 10.05 5.85 20.12
CA LYS A 116 9.55 6.79 21.13
C LYS A 116 8.19 6.35 21.67
N VAL A 117 7.81 6.81 22.86
CA VAL A 117 6.50 6.50 23.48
C VAL A 117 5.32 6.82 22.55
N THR A 118 5.43 7.88 21.75
CA THR A 118 4.42 8.28 20.75
C THR A 118 4.13 7.19 19.72
N TYR A 119 5.12 6.37 19.37
CA TYR A 119 4.92 5.24 18.46
C TYR A 119 3.98 4.20 19.05
N PHE A 120 4.11 3.87 20.34
CA PHE A 120 3.24 2.89 20.99
C PHE A 120 1.79 3.39 21.09
N ILE A 121 1.59 4.69 21.32
CA ILE A 121 0.27 5.32 21.28
C ILE A 121 -0.33 5.21 19.88
N SER A 122 0.44 5.53 18.83
CA SER A 122 0.00 5.38 17.44
C SER A 122 -0.29 3.93 17.07
N LEU A 123 0.52 2.98 17.53
CA LEU A 123 0.31 1.55 17.30
C LEU A 123 -1.00 1.06 17.92
N ALA A 124 -1.30 1.48 19.15
CA ALA A 124 -2.57 1.18 19.80
C ALA A 124 -3.76 1.80 19.04
N ALA A 125 -3.64 3.06 18.62
CA ALA A 125 -4.67 3.72 17.83
C ALA A 125 -4.91 3.02 16.47
N MET A 126 -3.84 2.60 15.78
CA MET A 126 -3.93 1.82 14.54
C MET A 126 -4.60 0.45 14.76
N ALA A 127 -4.29 -0.24 15.87
CA ALA A 127 -4.93 -1.50 16.22
C ALA A 127 -6.44 -1.35 16.47
N VAL A 128 -6.84 -0.30 17.20
CA VAL A 128 -8.25 0.05 17.40
C VAL A 128 -8.92 0.38 16.08
N GLY A 129 -8.28 1.19 15.22
CA GLY A 129 -8.80 1.53 13.90
C GLY A 129 -8.99 0.31 13.00
N ALA A 130 -8.01 -0.59 12.95
CA ALA A 130 -8.10 -1.84 12.19
C ALA A 130 -9.24 -2.74 12.72
N TRP A 131 -9.39 -2.84 14.04
CA TRP A 131 -10.46 -3.62 14.66
C TRP A 131 -11.84 -3.05 14.35
N LEU A 132 -12.01 -1.72 14.42
CA LEU A 132 -13.26 -1.05 14.05
C LEU A 132 -13.59 -1.25 12.56
N CYS A 133 -12.61 -1.10 11.67
CA CYS A 133 -12.80 -1.34 10.24
C CYS A 133 -13.08 -2.82 9.90
N SER A 134 -12.63 -3.76 10.73
CA SER A 134 -12.88 -5.20 10.53
C SER A 134 -14.28 -5.62 10.97
N LYS A 135 -15.00 -4.80 11.74
CA LYS A 135 -16.39 -5.04 12.09
C LYS A 135 -17.29 -4.54 10.96
N ASP A 136 -17.70 -5.46 10.09
CA ASP A 136 -18.76 -5.26 9.08
C ASP A 136 -20.15 -5.10 9.73
N GLU A 137 -20.29 -4.26 10.76
CA GLU A 137 -21.61 -3.88 11.26
C GLU A 137 -22.16 -2.78 10.34
N PRO A 138 -23.28 -3.02 9.62
CA PRO A 138 -23.86 -1.98 8.79
C PRO A 138 -24.32 -0.83 9.69
N ILE A 139 -23.71 0.34 9.51
CA ILE A 139 -24.04 1.59 10.22
C ILE A 139 -25.53 1.92 10.11
N PHE A 140 -26.16 1.49 9.00
CA PHE A 140 -27.60 1.52 8.83
C PHE A 140 -28.14 0.08 8.79
N LYS A 141 -28.88 -0.33 9.83
CA LYS A 141 -29.77 -1.49 9.73
C LYS A 141 -30.70 -1.23 8.54
N LYS A 142 -30.56 -2.01 7.46
CA LYS A 142 -31.60 -2.06 6.41
C LYS A 142 -32.92 -2.36 7.10
N LYS A 143 -33.84 -1.40 7.08
CA LYS A 143 -35.24 -1.63 7.44
C LYS A 143 -35.72 -2.71 6.47
N LYS A 144 -36.14 -3.87 6.99
CA LYS A 144 -36.87 -4.86 6.21
C LYS A 144 -38.16 -4.18 5.77
N GLU A 145 -38.29 -3.92 4.47
CA GLU A 145 -39.58 -3.78 3.78
C GLU A 145 -39.88 -5.11 3.11
#